data_AF-A0A1X2LXK7-F1
#
_entry.id   AF-A0A1X2LXK7-F1
#
_cell.length_a   1.000
_cell.length_b   1.000
_cell.length_c   1.000
_cell.angle_alpha   90.00
_cell.angle_beta   90.00
_cell.angle_gamma   90.00
#
_symmetry.space_group_name_H-M   'P 1'
#
loop_
_entity.id
_entity.type
_entity.pdbx_description
1 polymer ?
#
loop_
_entity_poly.entity_id
_entity_poly.type
_entity_poly.pdbx_seq_one_letter_code
_entity_poly.pdbx_strand_id
1 'polypeptide(L)' 'MVDGDHHVERDDEGLTYDDLRYSCGCREIRHFYHDGSMRLRTIRHNGKVLRDEHSGDHEA' A
#
# COMPACT_ATOMS: atom_id res chain seq x y z
N MET A 1 -13.49 14.89 -7.01
CA MET A 1 -12.34 14.79 -6.09
C MET A 1 -12.80 13.84 -5.00
N VAL A 2 -12.25 12.62 -4.92
CA VAL A 2 -12.67 11.71 -3.85
C VAL A 2 -12.08 12.26 -2.56
N ASP A 3 -12.93 12.70 -1.64
CA ASP A 3 -12.52 13.11 -0.30
C ASP A 3 -11.81 11.92 0.34
N GLY A 4 -10.62 12.12 0.89
CA GLY A 4 -9.76 11.05 1.37
C GLY A 4 -8.44 11.59 1.92
N ASP A 5 -7.83 10.81 2.81
CA ASP A 5 -6.51 11.06 3.39
C ASP A 5 -5.47 10.31 2.56
N HIS A 6 -4.45 11.00 2.09
CA HIS A 6 -3.34 10.40 1.35
C HIS A 6 -2.04 10.73 2.08
N HIS A 7 -1.47 9.70 2.69
CA HIS A 7 -0.22 9.79 3.42
C HIS A 7 0.87 9.07 2.63
N VAL A 8 1.97 9.77 2.36
CA VAL A 8 3.14 9.20 1.69
C VAL A 8 4.38 9.52 2.51
N GLU A 9 5.11 8.46 2.87
CA GLU A 9 6.42 8.53 3.49
C GLU A 9 7.43 7.82 2.58
N ARG A 10 8.61 8.41 2.41
CA ARG A 10 9.70 7.82 1.63
C ARG A 10 11.02 8.14 2.30
N ASP A 11 11.88 7.14 2.35
CA ASP A 11 13.27 7.27 2.77
C ASP A 11 14.23 7.38 1.57
N ASP A 12 15.44 7.89 1.81
CA ASP A 12 16.47 8.08 0.78
C ASP A 12 16.96 6.74 0.19
N GLU A 13 16.84 5.65 0.94
CA GLU A 13 17.30 4.32 0.54
C GLU A 13 16.27 3.54 -0.31
N GLY A 14 15.17 4.16 -0.75
CA GLY A 14 14.20 3.57 -1.69
C GLY A 14 13.01 2.83 -1.06
N LEU A 15 12.86 2.90 0.27
CA LEU A 15 11.65 2.48 0.98
C LEU A 15 10.56 3.54 0.81
N THR A 16 9.36 3.14 0.40
CA THR A 16 8.21 4.04 0.27
C THR A 16 6.97 3.42 0.87
N TYR A 17 6.30 4.15 1.74
CA TYR A 17 5.00 3.85 2.32
C TYR A 17 3.95 4.79 1.73
N ASP A 18 3.00 4.24 0.98
CA ASP A 18 1.89 4.96 0.38
C ASP A 18 0.58 4.43 0.98
N ASP A 19 -0.13 5.29 1.71
CA ASP A 19 -1.39 4.97 2.36
C ASP A 19 -2.49 5.90 1.87
N LEU A 20 -3.46 5.33 1.16
CA LEU A 20 -4.60 6.06 0.62
C LEU A 20 -5.88 5.60 1.30
N ARG A 21 -6.48 6.49 2.09
CA ARG A 21 -7.75 6.25 2.76
C ARG A 21 -8.86 7.07 2.11
N TYR A 22 -9.83 6.37 1.54
CA TYR A 22 -11.01 6.96 0.91
C TYR A 22 -12.05 7.38 1.97
N SER A 23 -12.82 8.44 1.70
CA SER A 23 -13.95 8.91 2.52
C SER A 23 -14.98 7.83 2.85
N CYS A 24 -15.19 6.88 1.95
CA CYS A 24 -16.08 5.73 2.20
C CYS A 24 -15.53 4.76 3.26
N GLY A 25 -14.28 4.93 3.70
CA GLY A 25 -13.56 4.09 4.67
C GLY A 25 -12.68 3.02 4.03
N CYS A 26 -12.64 2.90 2.70
CA CYS A 26 -11.71 2.00 2.03
C CYS A 26 -10.27 2.49 2.22
N ARG A 27 -9.31 1.58 2.16
CA ARG A 27 -7.89 1.87 2.33
C ARG A 27 -7.08 1.08 1.31
N GLU A 28 -6.17 1.74 0.62
CA GLU A 28 -5.13 1.11 -0.18
C GLU A 28 -3.77 1.39 0.45
N ILE A 29 -2.98 0.35 0.62
CA ILE A 29 -1.66 0.39 1.25
C ILE A 29 -0.68 -0.15 0.22
N ARG A 30 0.35 0.62 -0.11
CA ARG A 30 1.41 0.22 -1.03
C ARG A 30 2.77 0.49 -0.41
N HIS A 31 3.52 -0.58 -0.20
CA HIS A 31 4.88 -0.51 0.33
C HIS A 31 5.87 -0.95 -0.74
N PHE A 32 6.89 -0.13 -0.96
CA PHE A 32 8.07 -0.49 -1.74
C PHE A 32 9.22 -0.69 -0.78
N TYR A 33 9.90 -1.84 -0.88
CA TYR A 33 11.01 -2.20 -0.01
C TYR A 33 12.35 -1.93 -0.70
N HIS A 34 13.42 -1.81 0.09
CA HIS A 34 14.80 -1.59 -0.41
C HIS A 34 15.28 -2.69 -1.38
N ASP A 35 14.75 -3.90 -1.22
CA ASP A 35 15.03 -5.06 -2.06
C ASP A 35 14.37 -4.96 -3.46
N GLY A 36 13.62 -3.89 -3.73
CA GLY A 36 12.83 -3.72 -4.96
C GLY A 36 11.50 -4.47 -4.93
N SER A 37 11.29 -5.32 -3.92
CA SER A 37 10.02 -5.96 -3.63
C SER A 37 8.90 -4.94 -3.36
N MET A 38 7.67 -5.28 -3.77
CA MET A 38 6.46 -4.47 -3.51
C MET A 38 5.45 -5.29 -2.72
N ARG A 39 4.74 -4.62 -1.80
CA ARG A 39 3.48 -5.13 -1.24
C ARG A 39 2.34 -4.17 -1.53
N LEU A 40 1.24 -4.69 -2.04
CA LEU A 40 0.02 -3.95 -2.32
C LEU A 40 -1.15 -4.60 -1.59
N ARG A 41 -1.86 -3.83 -0.76
CA ARG A 41 -3.02 -4.31 -0.03
C ARG A 41 -4.20 -3.35 -0.18
N THR A 42 -5.34 -3.87 -0.62
CA THR A 42 -6.58 -3.11 -0.75
C THR A 42 -7.60 -3.65 0.25
N ILE A 43 -8.05 -2.78 1.15
CA ILE A 43 -8.99 -3.09 2.23
C ILE A 43 -10.26 -2.27 2.00
N ARG A 44 -11.41 -2.92 2.00
CA ARG A 44 -12.71 -2.25 1.93
C ARG A 44 -13.08 -1.69 3.30
N HIS A 45 -13.91 -0.65 3.29
CA HIS A 45 -14.49 -0.03 4.47
C HIS A 45 -15.22 -0.97 5.45
N ASN A 46 -15.57 -2.19 5.02
CA ASN A 46 -16.12 -3.25 5.86
C ASN A 46 -15.04 -4.16 6.48
N GLY A 47 -13.76 -3.79 6.37
CA GLY A 47 -12.61 -4.58 6.83
C GLY A 47 -12.21 -5.73 5.89
N LYS A 48 -12.97 -5.99 4.81
CA LYS A 48 -12.65 -7.08 3.88
C LYS A 48 -11.41 -6.72 3.05
N VAL A 49 -10.40 -7.59 3.10
CA VAL A 49 -9.27 -7.52 2.18
C VAL A 49 -9.73 -7.98 0.80
N LEU A 50 -9.62 -7.10 -0.19
CA LEU A 50 -9.89 -7.43 -1.60
C LEU A 50 -8.64 -7.91 -2.33
N ARG A 51 -7.49 -7.37 -1.93
CA ARG A 51 -6.20 -7.62 -2.57
C ARG A 51 -5.11 -7.59 -1.52
N ASP A 52 -4.23 -8.57 -1.54
CA ASP A 52 -2.98 -8.62 -0.77
C ASP A 52 -1.97 -9.31 -1.68
N GLU A 53 -1.20 -8.50 -2.38
CA GLU A 53 -0.19 -8.93 -3.33
C GLU A 53 1.18 -8.60 -2.75
N HIS A 54 2.11 -9.54 -2.86
CA HIS A 54 3.51 -9.31 -2.54
C HIS A 54 4.35 -9.80 -3.71
N SER A 55 4.94 -8.88 -4.45
CA SER A 55 6.01 -9.18 -5.39
C SER A 55 7.29 -9.18 -4.59
N GLY A 56 7.65 -10.34 -4.07
CA GLY A 56 9.02 -10.66 -3.69
C GLY A 56 9.47 -11.78 -4.60
N ASP A 57 10.37 -11.47 -5.54
CA ASP A 57 11.08 -12.52 -6.24
C ASP A 57 12.10 -13.08 -5.24
N HIS A 58 11.74 -14.17 -4.57
CA HIS A 58 12.70 -14.98 -3.85
C HIS A 58 12.61 -16.40 -4.41
N GLU A 59 13.13 -16.58 -5.62
CA GLU A 59 13.66 -17.87 -6.03
C GLU A 59 15.10 -17.98 -5.51
N ALA A 60 15.28 -18.59 -4.33
CA ALA A 60 16.56 -19.17 -3.90
C ALA A 60 16.35 -20.24 -2.82
#